data_AF-A0A1P8Q4J8-F1
#
_entry.id   AF-A0A1P8Q4J8-F1
#
_cell.length_a   1.000
_cell.length_b   1.000
_cell.length_c   1.000
_cell.angle_alpha   90.00
_cell.angle_beta   90.00
_cell.angle_gamma   90.00
#
_symmetry.space_group_name_H-M   'P 1'
#
loop_
_entity.id
_entity.type
_entity.pdbx_description
1 polymer ?
#
loop_
_entity_poly.entity_id
_entity_poly.type
_entity_poly.pdbx_seq_one_letter_code
_entity_poly.pdbx_strand_id
1 'polypeptide(L)'
;MKNRAKLVMICGFALTTFLAVQQNVKADTIDSQQIENVNVNGVPNDNTQVAQSTVQDSDTIQNSSNNDNASSNDTTKDASVNTEIPQTSSSDTQGNSASTQADSNATNVTQIDGVVQTNKVTYLYTQDGSQVKNRALGANTPWITDRMLNLNGSKYYRVATNEYTNSNDVTIQYGESNAGVVRVKQDGGANYKQVDSGFIRNGQPNQAPSSVWKYNKTDNSNGLTYYQIANNDWLDSDDATIAPAYQNPNSWLQIQNTQIQPSGGSVGYDLYNGVEGIKTYLVRKYFGYSNSHTIYDSSVASSVRNFQSRNGLAVTGIVNLDTWKAMGYSEADWYGIDSYVAPLQTSITSTRSDHIEAMIKYMGKSWVSGAASMPAYGVDCSGLVTQALYATGIDSAPISNIQHAQPGHEWNSRDYWADNRLPRVNFNSRQRGDLIFFADPSTGVVWHVGILLNADTMIESWPFAVQEHSIYSSRGTIVGVKRVFS
;
A
#
# COMPACT_ATOMS: atom_id res chain seq x y z
N MET A 1 19.23 -74.63 18.59
CA MET A 1 18.86 -74.85 17.17
C MET A 1 17.59 -74.06 16.87
N LYS A 2 17.49 -73.58 15.63
CA LYS A 2 16.60 -72.52 15.11
C LYS A 2 15.09 -72.84 15.22
N ASN A 3 14.24 -71.80 15.38
CA ASN A 3 13.41 -71.34 14.27
C ASN A 3 12.77 -69.97 14.48
N ARG A 4 12.75 -69.21 13.39
CA ARG A 4 12.38 -67.80 13.22
C ARG A 4 10.85 -67.66 13.12
N ALA A 5 10.29 -66.59 13.67
CA ALA A 5 8.95 -66.11 13.31
C ALA A 5 9.04 -64.65 12.83
N LYS A 6 8.43 -64.39 11.68
CA LYS A 6 8.46 -63.13 10.92
C LYS A 6 7.47 -62.11 11.48
N LEU A 7 7.90 -60.85 11.44
CA LEU A 7 7.12 -59.63 11.62
C LEU A 7 6.14 -59.43 10.46
N VAL A 8 4.88 -59.08 10.75
CA VAL A 8 4.01 -58.33 9.81
C VAL A 8 3.38 -57.19 10.61
N MET A 9 3.79 -55.97 10.28
CA MET A 9 3.30 -54.71 10.81
C MET A 9 2.16 -54.25 9.89
N ILE A 10 0.94 -54.12 10.43
CA ILE A 10 -0.21 -53.52 9.74
C ILE A 10 -0.29 -52.06 10.21
N CYS A 11 0.08 -51.12 9.33
CA CYS A 11 -0.15 -49.69 9.55
C CYS A 11 -1.64 -49.37 9.32
N GLY A 12 -2.30 -48.85 10.36
CA GLY A 12 -3.60 -48.21 10.22
C GLY A 12 -3.45 -46.83 9.61
N PHE A 13 -4.09 -46.60 8.45
CA PHE A 13 -4.34 -45.25 7.96
C PHE A 13 -5.50 -44.66 8.75
N ALA A 14 -5.19 -43.75 9.67
CA ALA A 14 -6.18 -42.86 10.25
C ALA A 14 -6.59 -41.84 9.18
N LEU A 15 -7.86 -41.91 8.78
CA LEU A 15 -8.52 -40.97 7.88
C LEU A 15 -8.70 -39.63 8.62
N THR A 16 -7.75 -38.71 8.46
CA THR A 16 -7.90 -37.33 8.94
C THR A 16 -8.79 -36.57 7.99
N THR A 17 -10.05 -36.35 8.39
CA THR A 17 -10.94 -35.37 7.79
C THR A 17 -10.34 -33.98 7.93
N PHE A 18 -9.87 -33.41 6.83
CA PHE A 18 -9.63 -31.97 6.73
C PHE A 18 -10.99 -31.26 6.78
N LEU A 19 -11.38 -30.79 7.96
CA LEU A 19 -12.30 -29.68 8.08
C LEU A 19 -11.53 -28.45 7.58
N ALA A 20 -11.82 -28.02 6.35
CA ALA A 20 -11.33 -26.74 5.83
C ALA A 20 -11.88 -25.63 6.74
N VAL A 21 -11.03 -25.11 7.62
CA VAL A 21 -11.35 -23.92 8.40
C VAL A 21 -11.50 -22.78 7.41
N GLN A 22 -12.71 -22.22 7.33
CA GLN A 22 -13.01 -21.01 6.58
C GLN A 22 -12.19 -19.85 7.17
N GLN A 23 -11.05 -19.52 6.55
CA GLN A 23 -10.23 -18.40 6.98
C GLN A 23 -10.81 -17.11 6.40
N ASN A 24 -11.72 -16.49 7.15
CA ASN A 24 -12.07 -15.09 6.89
C ASN A 24 -10.85 -14.24 7.33
N VAL A 25 -10.23 -13.49 6.42
CA VAL A 25 -9.00 -12.75 6.75
C VAL A 25 -9.35 -11.36 7.23
N LYS A 26 -9.57 -11.21 8.53
CA LYS A 26 -9.73 -9.89 9.15
C LYS A 26 -8.48 -9.04 8.93
N ALA A 27 -8.67 -7.79 8.55
CA ALA A 27 -7.56 -6.85 8.36
C ALA A 27 -7.09 -6.21 9.68
N ASP A 28 -7.91 -6.26 10.75
CA ASP A 28 -7.73 -5.53 12.02
C ASP A 28 -6.62 -6.05 12.94
N THR A 29 -5.69 -6.87 12.45
CA THR A 29 -4.59 -7.39 13.27
C THR A 29 -3.43 -6.39 13.22
N ILE A 30 -3.44 -5.40 14.11
CA ILE A 30 -2.24 -4.59 14.39
C ILE A 30 -1.27 -5.52 15.13
N ASP A 31 -0.29 -6.08 14.43
CA ASP A 31 0.82 -6.76 15.06
C ASP A 31 1.64 -5.71 15.83
N SER A 32 1.32 -5.56 17.10
CA SER A 32 1.99 -4.65 18.03
C SER A 32 3.29 -5.24 18.57
N GLN A 33 3.83 -6.31 17.96
CA GLN A 33 5.03 -7.00 18.44
C GLN A 33 6.22 -6.89 17.48
N GLN A 34 6.65 -5.68 17.13
CA GLN A 34 8.07 -5.42 16.85
C GLN A 34 8.47 -4.02 17.31
N ILE A 35 8.56 -3.84 18.64
CA ILE A 35 9.52 -2.88 19.19
C ILE A 35 10.77 -3.70 19.50
N GLU A 36 11.63 -3.90 18.50
CA GLU A 36 13.00 -4.27 18.79
C GLU A 36 13.66 -3.05 19.47
N ASN A 37 13.97 -3.23 20.74
CA ASN A 37 14.88 -2.36 21.45
C ASN A 37 16.23 -2.42 20.72
N VAL A 38 16.56 -1.38 19.94
CA VAL A 38 17.94 -1.17 19.51
C VAL A 38 18.77 -0.99 20.78
N ASN A 39 19.64 -1.96 21.00
CA ASN A 39 20.49 -2.06 22.17
C ASN A 39 21.51 -0.91 22.15
N VAL A 40 21.20 0.19 22.83
CA VAL A 40 22.21 1.20 23.17
C VAL A 40 23.05 0.61 24.29
N ASN A 41 24.04 -0.22 23.96
CA ASN A 41 25.29 -0.46 24.70
C ASN A 41 26.11 -1.54 23.96
N GLY A 42 27.28 -1.14 23.45
CA GLY A 42 28.14 -2.02 22.65
C GLY A 42 28.86 -3.09 23.48
N VAL A 43 28.74 -4.35 23.05
CA VAL A 43 29.75 -5.44 23.04
C VAL A 43 29.26 -6.47 21.99
N PRO A 44 30.11 -6.98 21.07
CA PRO A 44 29.69 -7.84 19.98
C PRO A 44 29.57 -9.30 20.42
N ASN A 45 28.58 -10.03 19.90
CA ASN A 45 28.67 -11.48 19.80
C ASN A 45 28.07 -11.98 18.50
N ASP A 46 28.88 -12.81 17.87
CA ASP A 46 28.83 -13.38 16.53
C ASP A 46 27.64 -14.34 16.35
N ASN A 47 26.98 -14.30 15.19
CA ASN A 47 26.66 -15.52 14.44
C ASN A 47 26.16 -15.22 13.02
N THR A 48 26.74 -16.00 12.13
CA THR A 48 26.79 -15.90 10.68
C THR A 48 25.67 -16.72 10.00
N GLN A 49 25.22 -16.28 8.82
CA GLN A 49 25.10 -17.03 7.53
C GLN A 49 23.85 -16.67 6.69
N VAL A 50 24.00 -16.07 5.48
CA VAL A 50 24.03 -16.65 4.09
C VAL A 50 22.62 -16.61 3.45
N ALA A 51 22.31 -16.24 2.19
CA ALA A 51 22.95 -15.80 0.91
C ALA A 51 21.84 -15.06 0.09
N GLN A 52 22.07 -13.98 -0.65
CA GLN A 52 22.69 -13.79 -1.99
C GLN A 52 21.90 -14.36 -3.20
N SER A 53 21.46 -13.48 -4.11
CA SER A 53 21.53 -13.67 -5.57
C SER A 53 21.39 -12.36 -6.34
N THR A 54 22.43 -12.09 -7.13
CA THR A 54 22.61 -11.08 -8.17
C THR A 54 22.15 -11.60 -9.52
N VAL A 55 21.62 -10.75 -10.41
CA VAL A 55 21.90 -10.81 -11.85
C VAL A 55 21.98 -9.40 -12.42
N GLN A 56 23.11 -9.14 -13.08
CA GLN A 56 23.42 -8.02 -13.96
C GLN A 56 23.67 -8.67 -15.32
N ASP A 57 23.04 -8.19 -16.39
CA ASP A 57 23.75 -8.09 -17.68
C ASP A 57 23.12 -7.05 -18.60
N SER A 58 23.99 -6.32 -19.28
CA SER A 58 23.73 -5.32 -20.30
C SER A 58 24.34 -5.85 -21.59
N ASP A 59 23.68 -5.69 -22.74
CA ASP A 59 24.43 -5.30 -23.93
C ASP A 59 23.57 -4.69 -25.04
N THR A 60 24.20 -3.73 -25.73
CA THR A 60 23.69 -2.81 -26.74
C THR A 60 24.53 -2.99 -28.00
N ILE A 61 23.95 -3.11 -29.21
CA ILE A 61 24.51 -2.62 -30.51
C ILE A 61 23.29 -2.42 -31.46
N GLN A 62 22.82 -1.21 -31.83
CA GLN A 62 23.21 -0.35 -32.98
C GLN A 62 23.22 -1.06 -34.36
N ASN A 63 22.85 -0.54 -35.54
CA ASN A 63 22.44 0.77 -36.04
C ASN A 63 21.82 0.61 -37.46
N SER A 64 21.11 1.68 -37.90
CA SER A 64 20.93 2.18 -39.29
C SER A 64 19.86 1.63 -40.21
N SER A 65 19.15 2.43 -41.02
CA SER A 65 19.03 3.89 -41.22
C SER A 65 17.99 4.14 -42.34
N ASN A 66 17.36 5.32 -42.31
CA ASN A 66 16.76 6.08 -43.44
C ASN A 66 15.45 5.58 -44.07
N ASN A 67 14.54 6.42 -44.59
CA ASN A 67 14.23 7.86 -44.53
C ASN A 67 12.94 8.05 -45.37
N ASP A 68 12.29 9.20 -45.23
CA ASP A 68 11.31 9.82 -46.17
C ASP A 68 9.88 9.24 -46.25
N ASN A 69 8.80 9.99 -46.48
CA ASN A 69 8.44 11.43 -46.42
C ASN A 69 6.94 11.52 -46.82
N ALA A 70 6.27 12.61 -46.44
CA ALA A 70 5.02 13.19 -46.97
C ALA A 70 3.68 12.43 -46.74
N SER A 71 2.67 12.97 -46.04
CA SER A 71 1.91 14.24 -46.17
C SER A 71 0.96 14.32 -47.38
N SER A 72 -0.35 14.36 -47.10
CA SER A 72 -1.40 15.20 -47.71
C SER A 72 -2.77 14.66 -47.23
N ASN A 73 -3.58 15.43 -46.46
CA ASN A 73 -4.70 16.28 -46.91
C ASN A 73 -5.54 15.64 -48.06
N ASP A 74 -6.87 15.61 -48.07
CA ASP A 74 -7.79 16.70 -47.76
C ASP A 74 -9.25 16.21 -47.65
N THR A 75 -10.03 17.04 -46.98
CA THR A 75 -11.46 17.18 -46.71
C THR A 75 -12.53 16.71 -47.73
N THR A 76 -13.73 16.41 -47.18
CA THR A 76 -15.05 17.07 -47.40
C THR A 76 -16.19 16.04 -47.20
N LYS A 77 -17.16 16.20 -46.28
CA LYS A 77 -18.25 17.17 -46.11
C LYS A 77 -19.62 16.59 -46.56
N ASP A 78 -20.36 16.10 -45.56
CA ASP A 78 -21.73 16.50 -45.20
C ASP A 78 -22.97 16.05 -46.01
N ALA A 79 -24.03 15.82 -45.22
CA ALA A 79 -25.47 15.96 -45.44
C ALA A 79 -26.27 14.94 -46.30
N SER A 80 -26.92 14.04 -45.55
CA SER A 80 -28.37 13.72 -45.53
C SER A 80 -29.34 14.50 -46.44
N VAL A 81 -30.36 13.80 -46.98
CA VAL A 81 -31.82 13.96 -46.70
C VAL A 81 -32.68 13.10 -47.66
N ASN A 82 -33.32 12.08 -47.07
CA ASN A 82 -34.76 11.76 -47.01
C ASN A 82 -35.67 11.50 -48.26
N THR A 83 -36.46 10.42 -48.09
CA THR A 83 -37.88 10.17 -48.47
C THR A 83 -38.28 9.94 -49.94
N GLU A 84 -38.83 8.75 -50.25
CA GLU A 84 -40.28 8.53 -50.39
C GLU A 84 -40.65 7.05 -50.66
N ILE A 85 -41.79 6.65 -50.08
CA ILE A 85 -42.49 5.36 -50.23
C ILE A 85 -43.64 5.57 -51.23
N PRO A 86 -44.01 4.56 -52.05
CA PRO A 86 -45.41 4.13 -52.03
C PRO A 86 -45.63 2.59 -51.97
N GLN A 87 -46.52 2.19 -51.06
CA GLN A 87 -47.39 0.99 -51.07
C GLN A 87 -48.29 0.98 -52.35
N THR A 88 -48.89 -0.09 -52.92
CA THR A 88 -49.31 -1.46 -52.54
C THR A 88 -49.79 -2.20 -53.82
N SER A 89 -49.87 -3.55 -53.77
CA SER A 89 -50.95 -4.45 -54.30
C SER A 89 -50.51 -5.66 -55.16
N SER A 90 -50.38 -6.81 -54.48
CA SER A 90 -50.84 -8.18 -54.81
C SER A 90 -50.98 -8.69 -56.27
N SER A 91 -50.24 -9.76 -56.64
CA SER A 91 -50.76 -11.13 -56.88
C SER A 91 -49.68 -12.13 -57.35
N ASP A 92 -49.71 -13.32 -56.74
CA ASP A 92 -49.18 -14.64 -57.10
C ASP A 92 -47.79 -14.81 -57.75
N THR A 93 -46.85 -15.40 -56.99
CA THR A 93 -46.12 -16.59 -57.47
C THR A 93 -45.73 -17.50 -56.30
N GLN A 94 -46.06 -18.78 -56.48
CA GLN A 94 -45.85 -19.88 -55.57
C GLN A 94 -44.39 -20.37 -55.60
N GLY A 95 -43.79 -20.59 -54.42
CA GLY A 95 -42.73 -21.58 -54.22
C GLY A 95 -41.28 -21.09 -54.21
N ASN A 96 -40.72 -20.84 -53.02
CA ASN A 96 -39.75 -21.78 -52.42
C ASN A 96 -39.50 -21.42 -50.95
N SER A 97 -39.62 -22.41 -50.09
CA SER A 97 -39.48 -22.32 -48.64
C SER A 97 -38.03 -22.06 -48.22
N ALA A 98 -37.80 -20.98 -47.48
CA ALA A 98 -36.69 -20.89 -46.53
C ALA A 98 -37.31 -20.52 -45.18
N SER A 99 -37.55 -21.52 -44.35
CA SER A 99 -38.03 -21.35 -42.99
C SER A 99 -36.96 -20.65 -42.16
N THR A 100 -37.16 -19.36 -41.87
CA THR A 100 -36.58 -18.73 -40.67
C THR A 100 -37.26 -19.35 -39.46
N GLN A 101 -36.68 -20.42 -38.92
CA GLN A 101 -36.97 -20.86 -37.58
C GLN A 101 -36.41 -19.81 -36.62
N ALA A 102 -37.32 -19.02 -36.03
CA ALA A 102 -37.04 -18.30 -34.80
C ALA A 102 -36.60 -19.34 -33.76
N ASP A 103 -35.36 -19.20 -33.28
CA ASP A 103 -34.74 -20.13 -32.34
C ASP A 103 -35.50 -20.12 -31.01
N SER A 104 -35.91 -21.30 -30.59
CA SER A 104 -36.63 -21.58 -29.35
C SER A 104 -35.69 -21.80 -28.16
N ASN A 105 -34.38 -21.56 -28.30
CA ASN A 105 -33.35 -21.94 -27.32
C ASN A 105 -33.02 -20.92 -26.22
N ALA A 106 -33.75 -19.81 -26.09
CA ALA A 106 -33.41 -18.78 -25.11
C ALA A 106 -33.56 -19.21 -23.62
N THR A 107 -34.19 -20.36 -23.32
CA THR A 107 -34.49 -20.77 -21.93
C THR A 107 -33.40 -21.60 -21.24
N ASN A 108 -32.44 -22.15 -21.97
CA ASN A 108 -31.46 -23.09 -21.41
C ASN A 108 -30.05 -22.52 -21.24
N VAL A 109 -29.83 -21.27 -21.67
CA VAL A 109 -28.53 -20.59 -21.62
C VAL A 109 -28.60 -19.43 -20.64
N THR A 110 -27.74 -19.46 -19.62
CA THR A 110 -27.56 -18.38 -18.65
C THR A 110 -26.26 -17.65 -18.96
N GLN A 111 -26.31 -16.32 -18.99
CA GLN A 111 -25.10 -15.51 -19.10
C GLN A 111 -24.37 -15.53 -17.75
N ILE A 112 -23.06 -15.78 -17.80
CA ILE A 112 -22.18 -15.80 -16.64
C ILE A 112 -20.91 -15.03 -16.98
N ASP A 113 -20.07 -14.76 -15.98
CA ASP A 113 -18.70 -14.31 -16.18
C ASP A 113 -17.80 -15.11 -15.23
N GLY A 114 -16.69 -15.62 -15.73
CA GLY A 114 -15.78 -16.42 -14.93
C GLY A 114 -14.73 -17.19 -15.72
N VAL A 115 -13.95 -17.97 -14.98
CA VAL A 115 -12.88 -18.82 -15.50
C VAL A 115 -13.16 -20.27 -15.12
N VAL A 116 -13.26 -21.12 -16.12
CA VAL A 116 -13.35 -22.57 -15.99
C VAL A 116 -11.94 -23.15 -15.93
N GLN A 117 -11.59 -23.75 -14.80
CA GLN A 117 -10.35 -24.51 -14.63
C GLN A 117 -10.62 -25.99 -14.92
N THR A 118 -9.97 -26.58 -15.92
CA THR A 118 -10.11 -28.02 -16.19
C THR A 118 -9.40 -28.86 -15.12
N ASN A 119 -10.01 -29.96 -14.66
CA ASN A 119 -9.41 -30.83 -13.64
C ASN A 119 -8.64 -32.02 -14.27
N LYS A 120 -8.89 -32.28 -15.55
CA LYS A 120 -8.31 -33.36 -16.37
C LYS A 120 -8.42 -32.97 -17.84
N VAL A 121 -7.99 -33.85 -18.75
CA VAL A 121 -8.30 -33.67 -20.17
C VAL A 121 -9.82 -33.63 -20.31
N THR A 122 -10.36 -32.51 -20.79
CA THR A 122 -11.79 -32.23 -20.78
C THR A 122 -12.32 -32.17 -22.21
N TYR A 123 -13.32 -33.01 -22.50
CA TYR A 123 -13.98 -33.02 -23.80
C TYR A 123 -14.95 -31.84 -23.97
N LEU A 124 -15.14 -31.45 -25.22
CA LEU A 124 -16.02 -30.36 -25.62
C LEU A 124 -17.29 -30.89 -26.26
N TYR A 125 -18.38 -30.17 -26.05
CA TYR A 125 -19.72 -30.52 -26.55
C TYR A 125 -20.32 -29.31 -27.24
N THR A 126 -21.06 -29.53 -28.31
CA THR A 126 -21.87 -28.50 -28.98
C THR A 126 -23.18 -28.27 -28.23
N GLN A 127 -23.91 -27.21 -28.57
CA GLN A 127 -25.13 -26.80 -27.86
C GLN A 127 -26.26 -27.86 -27.90
N ASP A 128 -26.25 -28.73 -28.90
CA ASP A 128 -27.15 -29.90 -29.05
C ASP A 128 -26.69 -31.14 -28.24
N GLY A 129 -25.51 -31.10 -27.62
CA GLY A 129 -24.92 -32.18 -26.84
C GLY A 129 -23.99 -33.11 -27.62
N SER A 130 -23.76 -32.86 -28.92
CA SER A 130 -22.83 -33.67 -29.71
C SER A 130 -21.38 -33.42 -29.26
N GLN A 131 -20.61 -34.48 -29.02
CA GLN A 131 -19.20 -34.33 -28.63
C GLN A 131 -18.34 -33.86 -29.82
N VAL A 132 -17.52 -32.84 -29.60
CA VAL A 132 -16.47 -32.41 -30.53
C VAL A 132 -15.33 -33.43 -30.49
N LYS A 133 -15.09 -34.12 -31.61
CA LYS A 133 -14.17 -35.28 -31.67
C LYS A 133 -12.73 -34.93 -32.06
N ASN A 134 -12.49 -33.77 -32.65
CA ASN A 134 -11.20 -33.37 -33.18
C ASN A 134 -10.32 -32.60 -32.20
N ARG A 135 -10.83 -32.23 -31.01
CA ARG A 135 -10.07 -31.54 -29.96
C ARG A 135 -10.65 -31.74 -28.56
N ALA A 136 -9.81 -31.50 -27.56
CA ALA A 136 -10.14 -31.46 -26.14
C ALA A 136 -9.27 -30.40 -25.46
N LEU A 137 -9.67 -29.95 -24.27
CA LEU A 137 -8.86 -29.04 -23.46
C LEU A 137 -7.82 -29.84 -22.66
N GLY A 138 -6.62 -29.29 -22.51
CA GLY A 138 -5.59 -29.87 -21.66
C GLY A 138 -6.02 -29.88 -20.19
N ALA A 139 -5.47 -30.81 -19.40
CA ALA A 139 -5.70 -30.83 -17.96
C ALA A 139 -5.10 -29.59 -17.27
N ASN A 140 -5.76 -29.10 -16.22
CA ASN A 140 -5.31 -27.97 -15.41
C ASN A 140 -5.08 -26.68 -16.21
N THR A 141 -5.94 -26.41 -17.21
CA THR A 141 -5.89 -25.18 -18.00
C THR A 141 -7.09 -24.27 -17.70
N PRO A 142 -6.89 -22.94 -17.56
CA PRO A 142 -7.96 -21.98 -17.37
C PRO A 142 -8.58 -21.54 -18.70
N TRP A 143 -9.90 -21.36 -18.73
CA TRP A 143 -10.66 -20.91 -19.90
C TRP A 143 -11.72 -19.90 -19.49
N ILE A 144 -11.76 -18.75 -20.17
CA ILE A 144 -12.81 -17.75 -19.95
C ILE A 144 -14.15 -18.36 -20.38
N THR A 145 -15.17 -18.17 -19.55
CA THR A 145 -16.56 -18.55 -19.87
C THR A 145 -17.48 -17.38 -19.71
N ASP A 146 -18.42 -17.25 -20.64
CA ASP A 146 -19.43 -16.19 -20.64
C ASP A 146 -20.88 -16.73 -20.67
N ARG A 147 -21.03 -18.06 -20.79
CA ARG A 147 -22.34 -18.72 -20.84
C ARG A 147 -22.31 -20.09 -20.16
N MET A 148 -23.37 -20.39 -19.43
CA MET A 148 -23.70 -21.73 -18.95
C MET A 148 -24.91 -22.27 -19.72
N LEU A 149 -24.81 -23.50 -20.22
CA LEU A 149 -25.88 -24.26 -20.86
C LEU A 149 -26.38 -25.36 -19.91
N ASN A 150 -27.70 -25.40 -19.68
CA ASN A 150 -28.38 -26.53 -19.06
C ASN A 150 -28.90 -27.46 -20.15
N LEU A 151 -28.31 -28.65 -20.27
CA LEU A 151 -28.69 -29.64 -21.28
C LEU A 151 -28.94 -30.99 -20.62
N ASN A 152 -30.17 -31.50 -20.75
CA ASN A 152 -30.60 -32.80 -20.20
C ASN A 152 -30.27 -32.98 -18.70
N GLY A 153 -30.44 -31.91 -17.91
CA GLY A 153 -30.15 -31.91 -16.47
C GLY A 153 -28.67 -31.80 -16.11
N SER A 154 -27.76 -31.68 -17.08
CA SER A 154 -26.33 -31.43 -16.88
C SER A 154 -25.96 -30.00 -17.23
N LYS A 155 -24.99 -29.43 -16.51
CA LYS A 155 -24.46 -28.08 -16.77
C LYS A 155 -23.23 -28.14 -17.65
N TYR A 156 -23.12 -27.19 -18.56
CA TYR A 156 -21.97 -27.02 -19.44
C TYR A 156 -21.55 -25.56 -19.50
N TYR A 157 -20.25 -25.28 -19.50
CA TYR A 157 -19.70 -23.92 -19.56
C TYR A 157 -19.06 -23.66 -20.91
N ARG A 158 -19.40 -22.54 -21.55
CA ARG A 158 -18.89 -22.19 -22.87
C ARG A 158 -17.44 -21.75 -22.78
N VAL A 159 -16.57 -22.33 -23.58
CA VAL A 159 -15.13 -21.98 -23.63
C VAL A 159 -14.68 -21.51 -25.02
N ALA A 160 -15.51 -21.73 -26.04
CA ALA A 160 -15.31 -21.21 -27.39
C ALA A 160 -16.67 -21.12 -28.12
N THR A 161 -16.68 -20.56 -29.34
CA THR A 161 -17.89 -20.45 -30.16
C THR A 161 -18.54 -21.82 -30.35
N ASN A 162 -19.76 -21.97 -29.81
CA ASN A 162 -20.55 -23.21 -29.81
C ASN A 162 -19.86 -24.44 -29.18
N GLU A 163 -18.91 -24.24 -28.27
CA GLU A 163 -18.21 -25.34 -27.58
C GLU A 163 -18.24 -25.16 -26.07
N TYR A 164 -18.68 -26.21 -25.40
CA TYR A 164 -18.94 -26.20 -23.97
C TYR A 164 -18.27 -27.39 -23.27
N THR A 165 -17.74 -27.16 -22.07
CA THR A 165 -17.18 -28.20 -21.19
C THR A 165 -18.23 -28.68 -20.20
N ASN A 166 -18.30 -29.98 -19.91
CA ASN A 166 -19.17 -30.51 -18.86
C ASN A 166 -18.72 -30.03 -17.47
N SER A 167 -19.65 -29.56 -16.64
CA SER A 167 -19.34 -29.04 -15.30
C SER A 167 -18.69 -30.06 -14.36
N ASN A 168 -18.87 -31.36 -14.60
CA ASN A 168 -18.26 -32.42 -13.78
C ASN A 168 -16.74 -32.57 -14.00
N ASP A 169 -16.23 -32.02 -15.10
CA ASP A 169 -14.82 -32.16 -15.49
C ASP A 169 -13.99 -30.90 -15.17
N VAL A 170 -14.64 -29.87 -14.62
CA VAL A 170 -14.07 -28.54 -14.45
C VAL A 170 -14.51 -27.89 -13.13
N THR A 171 -13.80 -26.84 -12.74
CA THR A 171 -14.14 -26.00 -11.58
C THR A 171 -14.36 -24.57 -12.05
N ILE A 172 -15.48 -23.95 -11.72
CA ILE A 172 -15.75 -22.55 -12.03
C ILE A 172 -15.12 -21.64 -10.96
N GLN A 173 -14.43 -20.60 -11.40
CA GLN A 173 -13.92 -19.53 -10.56
C GLN A 173 -14.54 -18.22 -11.03
N TYR A 174 -14.98 -17.42 -10.07
CA TYR A 174 -15.57 -16.12 -10.34
C TYR A 174 -14.69 -14.97 -9.88
N GLY A 175 -15.00 -13.77 -10.38
CA GLY A 175 -14.30 -12.52 -10.13
C GLY A 175 -12.90 -12.43 -10.70
N GLU A 176 -12.46 -11.19 -10.88
CA GLU A 176 -11.12 -10.83 -11.30
C GLU A 176 -10.17 -10.77 -10.10
N SER A 177 -8.90 -11.09 -10.32
CA SER A 177 -7.89 -10.96 -9.26
C SER A 177 -7.66 -9.48 -8.94
N ASN A 178 -8.00 -9.09 -7.73
CA ASN A 178 -7.81 -7.74 -7.22
C ASN A 178 -7.76 -7.81 -5.70
N ALA A 179 -6.74 -7.23 -5.09
CA ALA A 179 -6.53 -7.35 -3.66
C ALA A 179 -6.49 -5.99 -2.98
N GLY A 180 -7.06 -5.94 -1.77
CA GLY A 180 -7.09 -4.72 -0.99
C GLY A 180 -7.80 -4.91 0.34
N VAL A 181 -8.24 -3.80 0.89
CA VAL A 181 -8.94 -3.72 2.17
C VAL A 181 -10.29 -3.07 1.94
N VAL A 182 -11.34 -3.64 2.51
CA VAL A 182 -12.70 -3.10 2.47
C VAL A 182 -13.24 -2.98 3.90
N ARG A 183 -13.92 -1.89 4.21
CA ARG A 183 -14.61 -1.71 5.49
C ARG A 183 -16.13 -1.84 5.32
N VAL A 184 -16.77 -2.45 6.30
CA VAL A 184 -18.23 -2.53 6.38
C VAL A 184 -18.79 -1.19 6.85
N LYS A 185 -19.87 -0.71 6.23
CA LYS A 185 -20.54 0.55 6.59
C LYS A 185 -21.29 0.41 7.92
N GLN A 186 -21.92 1.49 8.38
CA GLN A 186 -22.49 1.54 9.74
C GLN A 186 -23.71 0.62 9.94
N ASP A 187 -24.37 0.20 8.86
CA ASP A 187 -25.56 -0.65 8.92
C ASP A 187 -25.23 -2.17 9.00
N GLY A 188 -23.94 -2.51 9.02
CA GLY A 188 -23.46 -3.88 8.88
C GLY A 188 -23.40 -4.31 7.41
N GLY A 189 -22.92 -5.52 7.14
CA GLY A 189 -22.78 -5.98 5.76
C GLY A 189 -23.21 -7.42 5.54
N ALA A 190 -24.12 -7.63 4.60
CA ALA A 190 -24.59 -8.94 4.24
C ALA A 190 -23.51 -9.76 3.54
N ASN A 191 -23.51 -11.06 3.81
CA ASN A 191 -22.60 -12.00 3.17
C ASN A 191 -23.27 -12.67 1.97
N TYR A 192 -22.59 -12.64 0.84
CA TYR A 192 -23.04 -13.21 -0.42
C TYR A 192 -22.14 -14.36 -0.85
N LYS A 193 -22.71 -15.24 -1.65
CA LYS A 193 -21.97 -16.21 -2.44
C LYS A 193 -22.35 -16.04 -3.90
N GLN A 194 -21.39 -16.28 -4.76
CA GLN A 194 -21.63 -16.29 -6.19
C GLN A 194 -22.05 -17.69 -6.64
N VAL A 195 -23.08 -17.73 -7.47
CA VAL A 195 -23.62 -18.93 -8.12
C VAL A 195 -23.81 -18.62 -9.61
N ASP A 196 -24.16 -19.63 -10.41
CA ASP A 196 -24.34 -19.44 -11.86
C ASP A 196 -25.40 -18.38 -12.22
N SER A 197 -26.37 -18.11 -11.33
CA SER A 197 -27.40 -17.08 -11.49
C SER A 197 -27.01 -15.70 -10.92
N GLY A 198 -25.75 -15.50 -10.54
CA GLY A 198 -25.25 -14.27 -9.91
C GLY A 198 -25.05 -14.39 -8.40
N PHE A 199 -25.15 -13.27 -7.68
CA PHE A 199 -24.95 -13.22 -6.24
C PHE A 199 -26.24 -13.49 -5.45
N ILE A 200 -26.14 -14.36 -4.44
CA ILE A 200 -27.22 -14.62 -3.49
C ILE A 200 -26.68 -14.56 -2.06
N ARG A 201 -27.52 -14.17 -1.10
CA ARG A 201 -27.15 -14.22 0.33
C ARG A 201 -26.77 -15.64 0.72
N ASN A 202 -25.65 -15.79 1.41
CA ASN A 202 -25.12 -17.11 1.79
C ASN A 202 -25.66 -17.63 3.12
N GLY A 203 -26.46 -16.84 3.84
CA GLY A 203 -27.12 -17.21 5.10
C GLY A 203 -26.26 -17.02 6.35
N GLN A 204 -25.01 -16.57 6.22
CA GLN A 204 -24.18 -16.20 7.36
C GLN A 204 -24.70 -14.92 8.03
N PRO A 205 -24.47 -14.74 9.35
CA PRO A 205 -24.76 -13.48 10.03
C PRO A 205 -24.06 -12.32 9.33
N ASN A 206 -24.69 -11.13 9.33
CA ASN A 206 -24.07 -9.93 8.76
C ASN A 206 -22.73 -9.62 9.46
N GLN A 207 -21.78 -9.10 8.69
CA GLN A 207 -20.56 -8.53 9.23
C GLN A 207 -20.87 -7.31 10.08
N ALA A 208 -20.14 -7.16 11.18
CA ALA A 208 -20.33 -6.07 12.12
C ALA A 208 -20.02 -4.70 11.46
N PRO A 209 -20.73 -3.64 11.83
CA PRO A 209 -20.42 -2.27 11.42
C PRO A 209 -18.95 -1.92 11.64
N SER A 210 -18.35 -1.20 10.70
CA SER A 210 -16.94 -0.77 10.75
C SER A 210 -15.91 -1.92 10.86
N SER A 211 -16.29 -3.18 10.66
CA SER A 211 -15.31 -4.27 10.55
C SER A 211 -14.53 -4.17 9.24
N VAL A 212 -13.27 -4.62 9.25
CA VAL A 212 -12.39 -4.51 8.08
C VAL A 212 -11.91 -5.88 7.62
N TRP A 213 -11.96 -6.08 6.31
CA TRP A 213 -11.66 -7.34 5.65
C TRP A 213 -10.65 -7.13 4.55
N LYS A 214 -9.70 -8.06 4.44
CA LYS A 214 -8.90 -8.16 3.21
C LYS A 214 -9.76 -8.82 2.15
N TYR A 215 -9.69 -8.33 0.92
CA TYR A 215 -10.24 -9.01 -0.23
C TYR A 215 -9.13 -9.40 -1.21
N ASN A 216 -9.37 -10.45 -1.99
CA ASN A 216 -8.41 -10.96 -2.99
C ASN A 216 -8.99 -11.09 -4.41
N LYS A 217 -10.30 -10.86 -4.55
CA LYS A 217 -11.00 -10.71 -5.84
C LYS A 217 -12.06 -9.64 -5.77
N THR A 218 -12.37 -9.09 -6.94
CA THR A 218 -13.54 -8.24 -7.16
C THR A 218 -14.40 -8.78 -8.29
N ASP A 219 -15.71 -8.58 -8.21
CA ASP A 219 -16.64 -8.88 -9.29
C ASP A 219 -17.67 -7.75 -9.42
N ASN A 220 -18.18 -7.48 -10.62
CA ASN A 220 -19.17 -6.45 -10.87
C ASN A 220 -20.46 -7.10 -11.36
N SER A 221 -21.54 -6.96 -10.59
CA SER A 221 -22.85 -7.53 -10.94
C SER A 221 -23.95 -6.56 -10.54
N ASN A 222 -24.89 -6.32 -11.47
CA ASN A 222 -26.04 -5.44 -11.27
C ASN A 222 -25.68 -4.01 -10.78
N GLY A 223 -24.54 -3.48 -11.24
CA GLY A 223 -24.07 -2.15 -10.85
C GLY A 223 -23.38 -2.08 -9.48
N LEU A 224 -23.24 -3.21 -8.78
CA LEU A 224 -22.51 -3.31 -7.53
C LEU A 224 -21.16 -3.98 -7.74
N THR A 225 -20.16 -3.54 -6.98
CA THR A 225 -18.88 -4.23 -6.85
C THR A 225 -18.93 -5.15 -5.64
N TYR A 226 -18.58 -6.40 -5.83
CA TYR A 226 -18.46 -7.42 -4.79
C TYR A 226 -16.99 -7.65 -4.46
N TYR A 227 -16.65 -7.74 -3.17
CA TYR A 227 -15.31 -7.95 -2.64
C TYR A 227 -15.23 -9.32 -1.98
N GLN A 228 -14.39 -10.23 -2.48
CA GLN A 228 -14.25 -11.57 -1.93
C GLN A 228 -13.41 -11.54 -0.65
N ILE A 229 -14.03 -11.77 0.50
CA ILE A 229 -13.38 -11.73 1.83
C ILE A 229 -12.99 -13.11 2.38
N ALA A 230 -13.57 -14.17 1.80
CA ALA A 230 -13.20 -15.56 2.03
C ALA A 230 -13.63 -16.43 0.83
N ASN A 231 -13.41 -17.75 0.88
CA ASN A 231 -13.75 -18.66 -0.21
C ASN A 231 -15.24 -18.58 -0.60
N ASN A 232 -15.52 -17.95 -1.75
CA ASN A 232 -16.86 -17.63 -2.24
C ASN A 232 -17.76 -16.91 -1.20
N ASP A 233 -17.15 -16.09 -0.35
CA ASP A 233 -17.82 -15.20 0.60
C ASP A 233 -17.50 -13.76 0.23
N TRP A 234 -18.55 -12.97 -0.04
CA TRP A 234 -18.43 -11.67 -0.68
C TRP A 234 -19.25 -10.61 0.06
N LEU A 235 -18.71 -9.38 0.09
CA LEU A 235 -19.43 -8.18 0.50
C LEU A 235 -19.72 -7.32 -0.72
N ASP A 236 -20.91 -6.71 -0.80
CA ASP A 236 -21.24 -5.78 -1.89
C ASP A 236 -20.88 -4.32 -1.55
N SER A 237 -20.89 -3.46 -2.55
CA SER A 237 -20.56 -2.03 -2.42
C SER A 237 -21.66 -1.16 -1.81
N ASP A 238 -22.88 -1.66 -1.64
CA ASP A 238 -23.94 -0.98 -0.87
C ASP A 238 -23.67 -1.10 0.63
N ASP A 239 -23.16 -2.25 1.08
CA ASP A 239 -22.87 -2.54 2.48
C ASP A 239 -21.40 -2.29 2.89
N ALA A 240 -20.49 -2.26 1.93
CA ALA A 240 -19.05 -2.11 2.18
C ALA A 240 -18.41 -1.04 1.28
N THR A 241 -17.25 -0.53 1.68
CA THR A 241 -16.54 0.52 0.94
C THR A 241 -15.03 0.43 1.11
N ILE A 242 -14.30 0.82 0.07
CA ILE A 242 -12.85 1.01 0.09
C ILE A 242 -12.46 2.46 0.46
N ALA A 243 -13.44 3.35 0.65
CA ALA A 243 -13.19 4.70 1.11
C ALA A 243 -12.90 4.70 2.63
N PRO A 244 -11.94 5.50 3.10
CA PRO A 244 -11.68 5.62 4.53
C PRO A 244 -12.87 6.21 5.29
N ALA A 245 -12.91 5.99 6.60
CA ALA A 245 -13.86 6.62 7.50
C ALA A 245 -13.62 8.13 7.63
N TYR A 246 -12.37 8.57 7.46
CA TYR A 246 -11.97 9.97 7.47
C TYR A 246 -10.89 10.23 6.42
N GLN A 247 -11.01 11.35 5.71
CA GLN A 247 -10.02 11.85 4.76
C GLN A 247 -10.05 13.37 4.75
N ASN A 248 -8.88 13.98 4.63
CA ASN A 248 -8.73 15.41 4.47
C ASN A 248 -9.22 15.87 3.08
N PRO A 249 -9.70 17.12 2.92
CA PRO A 249 -10.03 17.67 1.61
C PRO A 249 -8.82 17.59 0.66
N ASN A 250 -9.06 17.43 -0.65
CA ASN A 250 -8.01 17.20 -1.64
C ASN A 250 -6.88 18.24 -1.66
N SER A 251 -7.12 19.48 -1.21
CA SER A 251 -6.10 20.53 -1.15
C SER A 251 -5.19 20.46 0.08
N TRP A 252 -5.44 19.54 1.00
CA TRP A 252 -4.68 19.34 2.23
C TRP A 252 -3.74 18.15 2.08
N LEU A 253 -2.82 17.97 3.05
CA LEU A 253 -2.05 16.73 3.17
C LEU A 253 -3.01 15.53 3.28
N GLN A 254 -2.84 14.55 2.38
CA GLN A 254 -3.71 13.38 2.30
C GLN A 254 -3.29 12.31 3.30
N ILE A 255 -4.29 11.60 3.82
CA ILE A 255 -4.09 10.49 4.76
C ILE A 255 -4.04 9.18 3.95
N GLN A 256 -2.97 8.43 4.16
CA GLN A 256 -2.74 7.08 3.65
C GLN A 256 -3.17 6.06 4.71
N ASN A 257 -3.76 4.94 4.27
CA ASN A 257 -4.13 3.82 5.15
C ASN A 257 -3.13 2.66 5.07
N THR A 258 -1.96 2.92 4.51
CA THR A 258 -0.84 2.00 4.34
C THR A 258 0.41 2.64 4.88
N GLN A 259 1.37 1.82 5.33
CA GLN A 259 2.64 2.30 5.88
C GLN A 259 3.33 3.27 4.91
N ILE A 260 3.62 4.48 5.38
CA ILE A 260 4.39 5.47 4.64
C ILE A 260 5.76 4.88 4.31
N GLN A 261 6.28 5.19 3.13
CA GLN A 261 7.62 4.78 2.71
C GLN A 261 8.59 5.96 2.85
N PRO A 262 9.89 5.72 3.09
CA PRO A 262 10.90 6.78 3.15
C PRO A 262 10.94 7.63 1.87
N SER A 263 11.17 8.93 2.02
CA SER A 263 11.20 9.88 0.91
C SER A 263 12.25 10.98 1.15
N GLY A 264 12.44 11.87 0.17
CA GLY A 264 13.32 13.05 0.29
C GLY A 264 14.82 12.79 0.12
N GLY A 265 15.22 11.61 -0.34
CA GLY A 265 16.60 11.29 -0.67
C GLY A 265 16.85 9.79 -0.78
N SER A 266 18.11 9.42 -1.01
CA SER A 266 18.53 8.01 -0.97
C SER A 266 18.72 7.57 0.48
N VAL A 267 18.18 6.40 0.83
CA VAL A 267 18.49 5.72 2.08
C VAL A 267 19.96 5.30 2.04
N GLY A 268 20.71 5.55 3.12
CA GLY A 268 22.13 5.24 3.22
C GLY A 268 23.03 6.33 2.62
N TYR A 269 22.70 7.60 2.80
CA TYR A 269 23.48 8.73 2.25
C TYR A 269 24.76 9.03 3.05
N ASP A 270 25.80 9.51 2.37
CA ASP A 270 27.08 9.88 2.98
C ASP A 270 26.99 11.12 3.88
N LEU A 271 27.82 11.18 4.93
CA LEU A 271 27.93 12.38 5.78
C LEU A 271 29.08 13.28 5.33
N TYR A 272 28.76 14.54 5.12
CA TYR A 272 29.68 15.60 4.70
C TYR A 272 29.31 16.92 5.38
N ASN A 273 30.10 17.97 5.14
CA ASN A 273 29.91 19.26 5.80
C ASN A 273 28.46 19.78 5.68
N GLY A 274 27.86 20.12 6.82
CA GLY A 274 26.50 20.63 6.93
C GLY A 274 25.43 19.57 7.20
N VAL A 275 25.73 18.28 7.03
CA VAL A 275 24.77 17.20 7.33
C VAL A 275 24.52 17.12 8.84
N GLU A 276 23.26 17.05 9.26
CA GLU A 276 22.83 16.95 10.66
C GLU A 276 22.20 15.57 10.97
N GLY A 277 21.47 15.48 12.08
CA GLY A 277 20.67 14.33 12.45
C GLY A 277 21.45 13.20 13.14
N ILE A 278 20.84 12.01 13.18
CA ILE A 278 21.28 10.92 14.05
C ILE A 278 22.63 10.34 13.65
N LYS A 279 22.89 10.15 12.35
CA LYS A 279 24.21 9.65 11.91
C LYS A 279 25.33 10.65 12.25
N THR A 280 25.10 11.94 12.07
CA THR A 280 26.04 12.99 12.50
C THR A 280 26.22 13.00 14.02
N TYR A 281 25.14 12.88 14.80
CA TYR A 281 25.20 12.76 16.27
C TYR A 281 26.13 11.62 16.70
N LEU A 282 26.01 10.45 16.07
CA LEU A 282 26.81 9.27 16.39
C LEU A 282 28.28 9.48 16.03
N VAL A 283 28.58 9.99 14.83
CA VAL A 283 29.97 10.29 14.43
C VAL A 283 30.61 11.35 15.32
N ARG A 284 29.89 12.42 15.68
CA ARG A 284 30.38 13.44 16.62
C ARG A 284 30.70 12.83 17.98
N LYS A 285 29.80 11.98 18.49
CA LYS A 285 30.00 11.25 19.76
C LYS A 285 31.20 10.33 19.72
N TYR A 286 31.44 9.62 18.60
CA TYR A 286 32.60 8.74 18.41
C TYR A 286 33.93 9.48 18.66
N PHE A 287 34.04 10.72 18.18
CA PHE A 287 35.25 11.55 18.37
C PHE A 287 35.23 12.40 19.65
N GLY A 288 34.21 12.26 20.51
CA GLY A 288 34.10 13.01 21.77
C GLY A 288 33.70 14.47 21.61
N TYR A 289 33.10 14.86 20.47
CA TYR A 289 32.56 16.21 20.30
C TYR A 289 31.26 16.40 21.10
N SER A 290 31.00 17.65 21.51
CA SER A 290 29.68 18.05 22.02
C SER A 290 28.61 17.95 20.93
N ASN A 291 27.41 17.53 21.32
CA ASN A 291 26.21 17.53 20.48
C ASN A 291 25.20 18.62 20.90
N SER A 292 25.68 19.75 21.44
CA SER A 292 24.83 20.92 21.68
C SER A 292 24.25 21.51 20.39
N HIS A 293 24.98 21.37 19.28
CA HIS A 293 24.50 21.59 17.92
C HIS A 293 25.07 20.47 17.04
N THR A 294 24.18 19.65 16.47
CA THR A 294 24.52 18.38 15.83
C THR A 294 24.78 18.59 14.35
N ILE A 295 25.93 19.17 14.01
CA ILE A 295 26.30 19.44 12.61
C ILE A 295 27.62 18.78 12.23
N TYR A 296 27.70 18.21 11.04
CA TYR A 296 28.96 17.69 10.51
C TYR A 296 29.79 18.89 10.04
N ASP A 297 30.81 19.27 10.81
CA ASP A 297 31.62 20.46 10.52
C ASP A 297 33.04 20.11 10.04
N SER A 298 33.82 21.14 9.72
CA SER A 298 35.20 20.98 9.24
C SER A 298 36.14 20.31 10.26
N SER A 299 35.83 20.38 11.56
CA SER A 299 36.59 19.69 12.61
C SER A 299 36.29 18.21 12.59
N VAL A 300 34.99 17.83 12.48
CA VAL A 300 34.57 16.43 12.30
C VAL A 300 35.21 15.86 11.04
N ALA A 301 35.13 16.56 9.90
CA ALA A 301 35.75 16.13 8.65
C ALA A 301 37.27 15.89 8.78
N SER A 302 37.96 16.72 9.57
CA SER A 302 39.40 16.56 9.83
C SER A 302 39.71 15.34 10.70
N SER A 303 38.90 15.10 11.73
CA SER A 303 38.99 13.88 12.55
C SER A 303 38.68 12.61 11.73
N VAL A 304 37.72 12.68 10.82
CA VAL A 304 37.40 11.59 9.90
C VAL A 304 38.55 11.31 8.93
N ARG A 305 39.20 12.34 8.36
CA ARG A 305 40.43 12.15 7.55
C ARG A 305 41.53 11.41 8.31
N ASN A 306 41.77 11.80 9.57
CA ASN A 306 42.75 11.13 10.44
C ASN A 306 42.35 9.70 10.82
N PHE A 307 41.05 9.44 10.93
CA PHE A 307 40.52 8.10 11.16
C PHE A 307 40.70 7.22 9.91
N GLN A 308 40.31 7.72 8.74
CA GLN A 308 40.42 7.02 7.47
C GLN A 308 41.87 6.64 7.15
N SER A 309 42.81 7.57 7.31
CA SER A 309 44.23 7.32 7.05
C SER A 309 44.80 6.21 7.95
N ARG A 310 44.39 6.15 9.22
CA ARG A 310 44.83 5.11 10.18
C ARG A 310 44.18 3.75 9.94
N ASN A 311 43.04 3.71 9.26
CA ASN A 311 42.30 2.47 8.99
C ASN A 311 42.42 2.01 7.52
N GLY A 312 43.35 2.60 6.74
CA GLY A 312 43.58 2.20 5.35
C GLY A 312 42.43 2.51 4.39
N LEU A 313 41.59 3.49 4.74
CA LEU A 313 40.47 3.95 3.91
C LEU A 313 40.87 5.16 3.07
N ALA A 314 40.08 5.45 2.02
CA ALA A 314 40.23 6.68 1.26
C ALA A 314 40.05 7.91 2.16
N VAL A 315 41.01 8.85 2.13
CA VAL A 315 41.07 10.01 3.03
C VAL A 315 40.22 11.16 2.48
N THR A 316 38.90 10.98 2.46
CA THR A 316 37.94 11.94 1.90
C THR A 316 37.47 12.97 2.94
N GLY A 317 37.46 12.60 4.22
CA GLY A 317 36.78 13.37 5.27
C GLY A 317 35.25 13.29 5.20
N ILE A 318 34.72 12.41 4.36
CA ILE A 318 33.30 12.06 4.25
C ILE A 318 33.11 10.71 4.94
N VAL A 319 32.06 10.57 5.75
CA VAL A 319 31.69 9.26 6.29
C VAL A 319 30.76 8.59 5.30
N ASN A 320 31.28 7.64 4.53
CA ASN A 320 30.52 6.68 3.73
C ASN A 320 30.33 5.36 4.51
N LEU A 321 29.63 4.39 3.91
CA LEU A 321 29.36 3.10 4.55
C LEU A 321 30.64 2.38 5.03
N ASP A 322 31.73 2.40 4.27
CA ASP A 322 33.00 1.76 4.68
C ASP A 322 33.61 2.45 5.91
N THR A 323 33.58 3.79 5.93
CA THR A 323 34.06 4.58 7.07
C THR A 323 33.19 4.34 8.31
N TRP A 324 31.87 4.28 8.13
CA TRP A 324 30.89 3.97 9.17
C TRP A 324 31.11 2.59 9.80
N LYS A 325 31.30 1.56 8.96
CA LYS A 325 31.60 0.19 9.41
C LYS A 325 32.94 0.12 10.14
N ALA A 326 33.96 0.82 9.64
CA ALA A 326 35.25 0.89 10.31
C ALA A 326 35.18 1.57 11.69
N MET A 327 34.26 2.51 11.90
CA MET A 327 33.99 3.11 13.23
C MET A 327 33.31 2.13 14.21
N GLY A 328 32.88 0.95 13.72
CA GLY A 328 32.24 -0.09 14.53
C GLY A 328 30.71 -0.05 14.51
N TYR A 329 30.10 0.77 13.65
CA TYR A 329 28.66 0.81 13.47
C TYR A 329 28.19 -0.21 12.42
N SER A 330 26.93 -0.65 12.50
CA SER A 330 26.41 -1.67 11.60
C SER A 330 25.91 -1.08 10.28
N GLU A 331 25.92 -1.91 9.23
CA GLU A 331 25.27 -1.58 7.95
C GLU A 331 23.74 -1.48 8.09
N ALA A 332 23.15 -2.23 9.04
CA ALA A 332 21.75 -2.10 9.38
C ALA A 332 21.41 -0.71 9.92
N ASP A 333 22.25 -0.13 10.79
CA ASP A 333 22.06 1.25 11.29
C ASP A 333 22.21 2.28 10.16
N TRP A 334 23.15 2.05 9.23
CA TRP A 334 23.40 2.95 8.11
C TRP A 334 22.14 3.21 7.27
N TYR A 335 21.43 2.13 6.91
CA TYR A 335 20.18 2.24 6.15
C TYR A 335 18.96 2.46 7.06
N GLY A 336 18.91 1.80 8.22
CA GLY A 336 17.76 1.82 9.13
C GLY A 336 17.46 3.18 9.74
N ILE A 337 18.50 3.98 10.04
CA ILE A 337 18.32 5.36 10.52
C ILE A 337 17.65 6.22 9.43
N ASP A 338 18.08 6.06 8.18
CA ASP A 338 17.57 6.87 7.07
C ASP A 338 16.20 6.41 6.59
N SER A 339 15.93 5.11 6.65
CA SER A 339 14.63 4.53 6.24
C SER A 339 13.58 4.59 7.34
N TYR A 340 13.87 5.12 8.53
CA TYR A 340 12.90 5.12 9.61
C TYR A 340 11.73 6.08 9.32
N VAL A 341 10.54 5.50 9.32
CA VAL A 341 9.24 6.16 9.28
C VAL A 341 8.42 5.59 10.41
N ALA A 342 7.74 6.44 11.20
CA ALA A 342 6.95 5.96 12.32
C ALA A 342 5.91 4.93 11.83
N PRO A 343 5.75 3.81 12.56
CA PRO A 343 4.72 2.83 12.23
C PRO A 343 3.33 3.48 12.19
N LEU A 344 2.55 3.14 11.17
CA LEU A 344 1.17 3.59 11.04
C LEU A 344 0.35 3.12 12.24
N GLN A 345 -0.31 4.05 12.93
CA GLN A 345 -1.15 3.76 14.10
C GLN A 345 -2.64 3.93 13.83
N THR A 346 -2.99 4.16 12.57
CA THR A 346 -4.34 4.39 12.08
C THR A 346 -4.67 3.40 10.97
N SER A 347 -5.93 3.32 10.59
CA SER A 347 -6.41 2.43 9.54
C SER A 347 -7.54 3.08 8.76
N ILE A 348 -8.05 2.35 7.77
CA ILE A 348 -9.20 2.79 6.96
C ILE A 348 -10.46 3.08 7.78
N THR A 349 -10.55 2.60 9.03
CA THR A 349 -11.68 2.88 9.94
C THR A 349 -11.41 4.00 10.93
N SER A 350 -10.18 4.52 10.98
CA SER A 350 -9.81 5.60 11.90
C SER A 350 -10.62 6.87 11.66
N THR A 351 -11.09 7.44 12.75
CA THR A 351 -11.76 8.74 12.79
C THR A 351 -10.73 9.87 12.84
N ARG A 352 -11.17 11.10 12.59
CA ARG A 352 -10.36 12.32 12.82
C ARG A 352 -9.67 12.31 14.19
N SER A 353 -10.37 11.89 15.24
CA SER A 353 -9.82 11.85 16.60
C SER A 353 -8.71 10.81 16.75
N ASP A 354 -8.85 9.65 16.11
CA ASP A 354 -7.82 8.60 16.16
C ASP A 354 -6.51 9.07 15.51
N HIS A 355 -6.60 9.80 14.40
CA HIS A 355 -5.43 10.42 13.78
C HIS A 355 -4.78 11.47 14.70
N ILE A 356 -5.56 12.32 15.36
CA ILE A 356 -5.01 13.30 16.32
C ILE A 356 -4.28 12.60 17.47
N GLU A 357 -4.85 11.55 18.05
CA GLU A 357 -4.21 10.83 19.16
C GLU A 357 -2.97 10.05 18.74
N ALA A 358 -2.91 9.55 17.50
CA ALA A 358 -1.70 8.95 16.94
C ALA A 358 -0.52 9.94 16.89
N MET A 359 -0.80 11.23 16.63
CA MET A 359 0.20 12.29 16.51
C MET A 359 0.86 12.68 17.86
N ILE A 360 0.29 12.31 19.00
CA ILE A 360 0.62 12.89 20.32
C ILE A 360 1.39 11.92 21.25
N LYS A 361 1.89 10.78 20.76
CA LYS A 361 2.43 9.67 21.61
C LYS A 361 3.95 9.69 21.89
N TYR A 362 4.61 10.84 21.78
CA TYR A 362 6.09 10.92 21.79
C TYR A 362 6.71 11.48 23.08
N MET A 363 5.96 11.55 24.16
CA MET A 363 6.43 12.13 25.44
C MET A 363 7.72 11.47 25.94
N GLY A 364 8.68 12.29 26.39
CA GLY A 364 9.93 11.84 27.02
C GLY A 364 11.04 11.39 26.07
N LYS A 365 10.84 11.41 24.75
CA LYS A 365 11.89 11.12 23.76
C LYS A 365 12.98 12.20 23.78
N SER A 366 14.24 11.83 23.61
CA SER A 366 15.36 12.79 23.71
C SER A 366 15.30 13.85 22.62
N TRP A 367 15.90 15.01 22.89
CA TRP A 367 16.09 16.06 21.89
C TRP A 367 17.44 15.92 21.19
N VAL A 368 17.46 16.01 19.86
CA VAL A 368 18.68 16.06 19.03
C VAL A 368 18.44 17.04 17.87
N SER A 369 19.27 18.07 17.74
CA SER A 369 19.23 19.04 16.62
C SER A 369 19.27 18.34 15.26
N GLY A 370 18.43 18.77 14.32
CA GLY A 370 18.39 18.27 12.93
C GLY A 370 17.94 16.82 12.81
N ALA A 371 17.34 16.24 13.86
CA ALA A 371 16.94 14.84 13.89
C ALA A 371 15.44 14.68 13.63
N ALA A 372 15.11 13.91 12.59
CA ALA A 372 13.76 13.48 12.26
C ALA A 372 13.64 11.97 12.04
N SER A 373 14.61 11.18 12.51
CA SER A 373 14.58 9.71 12.43
C SER A 373 13.84 9.10 13.64
N MET A 374 14.18 7.86 14.03
CA MET A 374 13.55 7.14 15.12
C MET A 374 13.59 7.94 16.43
N PRO A 375 12.43 8.29 17.02
CA PRO A 375 12.38 9.10 18.24
C PRO A 375 13.11 8.50 19.45
N ALA A 376 13.43 7.20 19.44
CA ALA A 376 14.25 6.58 20.48
C ALA A 376 15.69 7.12 20.52
N TYR A 377 16.27 7.54 19.39
CA TYR A 377 17.54 8.28 19.39
C TYR A 377 17.35 9.74 19.82
N GLY A 378 16.24 10.32 19.37
CA GLY A 378 15.82 11.68 19.65
C GLY A 378 15.35 12.39 18.37
N VAL A 379 14.63 13.49 18.57
CA VAL A 379 14.06 14.31 17.50
C VAL A 379 14.17 15.78 17.85
N ASP A 380 14.26 16.68 16.86
CA ASP A 380 14.01 18.10 17.08
C ASP A 380 12.51 18.45 16.91
N CYS A 381 12.19 19.73 16.90
CA CYS A 381 10.80 20.20 16.86
C CYS A 381 10.08 19.80 15.57
N SER A 382 10.69 20.02 14.42
CA SER A 382 10.14 19.62 13.12
C SER A 382 10.27 18.13 12.85
N GLY A 383 11.30 17.47 13.39
CA GLY A 383 11.44 16.03 13.33
C GLY A 383 10.39 15.28 14.14
N LEU A 384 9.98 15.83 15.29
CA LEU A 384 8.83 15.36 16.04
C LEU A 384 7.56 15.45 15.18
N VAL A 385 7.30 16.59 14.54
CA VAL A 385 6.14 16.76 13.66
C VAL A 385 6.19 15.77 12.50
N THR A 386 7.35 15.59 11.86
CA THR A 386 7.53 14.65 10.74
C THR A 386 7.14 13.23 11.14
N GLN A 387 7.69 12.74 12.25
CA GLN A 387 7.39 11.38 12.72
C GLN A 387 5.96 11.24 13.24
N ALA A 388 5.41 12.29 13.84
CA ALA A 388 4.04 12.32 14.29
C ALA A 388 3.06 12.24 13.10
N LEU A 389 3.31 12.97 12.01
CA LEU A 389 2.52 12.88 10.78
C LEU A 389 2.59 11.49 10.14
N TYR A 390 3.77 10.87 10.07
CA TYR A 390 3.92 9.49 9.57
C TYR A 390 3.08 8.48 10.35
N ALA A 391 3.02 8.57 11.68
CA ALA A 391 2.19 7.67 12.50
C ALA A 391 0.68 7.83 12.22
N THR A 392 0.26 8.97 11.67
CA THR A 392 -1.14 9.21 11.28
C THR A 392 -1.46 8.78 9.85
N GLY A 393 -0.45 8.41 9.06
CA GLY A 393 -0.58 8.12 7.63
C GLY A 393 -0.40 9.34 6.74
N ILE A 394 0.13 10.45 7.24
CA ILE A 394 0.41 11.63 6.42
C ILE A 394 1.87 11.62 5.97
N ASP A 395 2.09 11.63 4.65
CA ASP A 395 3.39 11.97 4.06
C ASP A 395 3.43 13.47 3.74
N SER A 396 4.35 14.19 4.40
CA SER A 396 4.55 15.63 4.21
C SER A 396 5.59 16.00 3.15
N ALA A 397 6.02 15.04 2.31
CA ALA A 397 6.99 15.27 1.24
C ALA A 397 6.74 16.62 0.51
N PRO A 398 7.80 17.41 0.24
CA PRO A 398 9.22 17.07 0.36
C PRO A 398 9.79 17.08 1.80
N ILE A 399 9.03 17.55 2.79
CA ILE A 399 9.46 17.53 4.19
C ILE A 399 9.44 16.08 4.69
N SER A 400 10.63 15.53 4.93
CA SER A 400 10.83 14.11 5.26
C SER A 400 12.02 13.93 6.20
N ASN A 401 12.17 12.73 6.77
CA ASN A 401 13.26 12.44 7.69
C ASN A 401 14.66 12.53 7.04
N ILE A 402 14.80 12.08 5.78
CA ILE A 402 16.08 12.11 5.06
C ILE A 402 16.44 13.55 4.68
N GLN A 403 15.49 14.29 4.09
CA GLN A 403 15.69 15.68 3.70
C GLN A 403 16.00 16.56 4.91
N HIS A 404 15.36 16.31 6.05
CA HIS A 404 15.55 17.08 7.27
C HIS A 404 16.99 17.06 7.80
N ALA A 405 17.72 15.96 7.57
CA ALA A 405 19.11 15.85 7.97
C ALA A 405 20.10 16.45 6.95
N GLN A 406 19.64 16.88 5.77
CA GLN A 406 20.50 17.48 4.75
C GLN A 406 20.76 18.98 5.05
N PRO A 407 21.88 19.55 4.55
CA PRO A 407 22.24 20.94 4.84
C PRO A 407 21.14 21.94 4.46
N GLY A 408 20.82 22.86 5.36
CA GLY A 408 19.82 23.92 5.15
C GLY A 408 18.39 23.57 5.58
N HIS A 409 18.17 22.36 6.11
CA HIS A 409 16.85 21.85 6.51
C HIS A 409 16.69 21.66 8.04
N GLU A 410 17.60 22.25 8.80
CA GLU A 410 17.61 22.29 10.27
C GLU A 410 16.37 23.02 10.84
N TRP A 411 15.66 23.76 9.97
CA TRP A 411 14.51 24.58 10.31
C TRP A 411 13.29 24.22 9.48
N ASN A 412 13.01 22.92 9.28
CA ASN A 412 11.79 22.47 8.58
C ASN A 412 10.49 22.97 9.25
N SER A 413 10.55 23.54 10.47
CA SER A 413 9.45 24.33 11.03
C SER A 413 9.03 25.50 10.10
N ARG A 414 9.98 26.09 9.36
CA ARG A 414 9.74 27.09 8.31
C ARG A 414 9.04 26.49 7.10
N ASP A 415 9.45 25.30 6.68
CA ASP A 415 8.86 24.62 5.53
C ASP A 415 7.41 24.21 5.84
N TYR A 416 7.15 23.66 7.03
CA TYR A 416 5.79 23.43 7.51
C TYR A 416 4.97 24.72 7.60
N TRP A 417 5.57 25.84 8.02
CA TRP A 417 4.92 27.14 8.03
C TRP A 417 4.63 27.71 6.63
N ALA A 418 5.44 27.36 5.63
CA ALA A 418 5.24 27.73 4.23
C ALA A 418 4.28 26.80 3.48
N ASP A 419 4.07 25.57 3.95
CA ASP A 419 3.27 24.56 3.25
C ASP A 419 1.77 24.92 3.21
N ASN A 420 1.25 25.23 2.02
CA ASN A 420 -0.14 25.62 1.81
C ASN A 420 -1.13 24.44 1.97
N ARG A 421 -0.64 23.19 1.98
CA ARG A 421 -1.44 21.99 2.26
C ARG A 421 -1.78 21.85 3.75
N LEU A 422 -1.19 22.67 4.59
CA LEU A 422 -1.51 22.85 6.00
C LEU A 422 -2.14 24.24 6.20
N PRO A 423 -3.49 24.35 6.17
CA PRO A 423 -4.14 25.65 6.19
C PRO A 423 -3.94 26.37 7.50
N ARG A 424 -3.78 27.68 7.42
CA ARG A 424 -3.78 28.56 8.59
C ARG A 424 -5.16 28.62 9.21
N VAL A 425 -5.20 28.66 10.54
CA VAL A 425 -6.43 28.83 11.30
C VAL A 425 -6.35 30.09 12.16
N ASN A 426 -7.51 30.69 12.44
CA ASN A 426 -7.57 31.78 13.41
C ASN A 426 -7.04 31.27 14.75
N PHE A 427 -6.16 32.04 15.39
CA PHE A 427 -5.54 31.67 16.66
C PHE A 427 -6.58 31.30 17.72
N ASN A 428 -7.73 31.99 17.77
CA ASN A 428 -8.80 31.73 18.73
C ASN A 428 -9.66 30.50 18.38
N SER A 429 -9.45 29.90 17.21
CA SER A 429 -10.14 28.69 16.74
C SER A 429 -9.22 27.47 16.72
N ARG A 430 -8.05 27.56 17.36
CA ARG A 430 -7.08 26.47 17.48
C ARG A 430 -7.66 25.29 18.26
N GLN A 431 -7.23 24.09 17.91
CA GLN A 431 -7.73 22.84 18.44
C GLN A 431 -6.58 21.89 18.74
N ARG A 432 -6.86 20.85 19.53
CA ARG A 432 -5.94 19.73 19.72
C ARG A 432 -5.54 19.13 18.36
N GLY A 433 -4.26 18.86 18.19
CA GLY A 433 -3.68 18.36 16.94
C GLY A 433 -3.34 19.44 15.92
N ASP A 434 -3.65 20.72 16.17
CA ASP A 434 -3.11 21.80 15.35
C ASP A 434 -1.61 22.02 15.64
N LEU A 435 -0.88 22.49 14.64
CA LEU A 435 0.52 22.90 14.78
C LEU A 435 0.59 24.38 15.16
N ILE A 436 1.35 24.73 16.18
CA ILE A 436 1.61 26.11 16.60
C ILE A 436 3.07 26.49 16.33
N PHE A 437 3.28 27.66 15.73
CA PHE A 437 4.58 28.09 15.22
C PHE A 437 5.09 29.33 15.95
N PHE A 438 6.40 29.38 16.16
CA PHE A 438 7.08 30.46 16.85
C PHE A 438 8.21 31.04 15.99
N ALA A 439 8.35 32.36 16.04
CA ALA A 439 9.44 33.10 15.45
C ALA A 439 10.37 33.69 16.50
N ASP A 440 11.64 33.81 16.14
CA ASP A 440 12.61 34.58 16.91
C ASP A 440 12.12 36.04 16.98
N PRO A 441 11.96 36.62 18.19
CA PRO A 441 11.43 37.97 18.35
C PRO A 441 12.27 39.07 17.69
N SER A 442 13.57 38.84 17.49
CA SER A 442 14.51 39.80 16.93
C SER A 442 14.54 39.78 15.39
N THR A 443 14.38 38.61 14.78
CA THR A 443 14.47 38.44 13.32
C THR A 443 13.11 38.25 12.64
N GLY A 444 12.08 37.84 13.40
CA GLY A 444 10.77 37.45 12.86
C GLY A 444 10.79 36.12 12.10
N VAL A 445 11.91 35.41 12.08
CA VAL A 445 12.07 34.15 11.36
C VAL A 445 11.51 33.00 12.19
N VAL A 446 10.67 32.17 11.57
CA VAL A 446 10.16 30.94 12.21
C VAL A 446 11.32 30.01 12.52
N TRP A 447 11.33 29.48 13.74
CA TRP A 447 12.41 28.61 14.21
C TRP A 447 11.91 27.42 15.02
N HIS A 448 10.65 27.45 15.46
CA HIS A 448 10.11 26.39 16.30
C HIS A 448 8.65 26.07 16.01
N VAL A 449 8.27 24.82 16.27
CA VAL A 449 6.91 24.29 16.09
C VAL A 449 6.57 23.31 17.21
N GLY A 450 5.31 23.31 17.65
CA GLY A 450 4.77 22.30 18.57
C GLY A 450 3.39 21.82 18.11
N ILE A 451 2.91 20.74 18.72
CA ILE A 451 1.61 20.13 18.44
C ILE A 451 0.68 20.42 19.61
N LEU A 452 -0.44 21.11 19.38
CA LEU A 452 -1.37 21.52 20.42
C LEU A 452 -2.04 20.32 21.09
N LEU A 453 -2.02 20.31 22.43
CA LEU A 453 -2.74 19.34 23.26
C LEU A 453 -4.12 19.86 23.66
N ASN A 454 -4.20 21.17 23.89
CA ASN A 454 -5.41 21.92 24.20
C ASN A 454 -5.19 23.40 23.81
N ALA A 455 -6.02 24.31 24.33
CA ALA A 455 -5.94 25.73 23.99
C ALA A 455 -4.61 26.39 24.40
N ASP A 456 -3.95 25.95 25.49
CA ASP A 456 -2.81 26.69 26.04
C ASP A 456 -1.58 25.82 26.29
N THR A 457 -1.64 24.52 25.98
CA THR A 457 -0.49 23.59 26.06
C THR A 457 -0.26 22.84 24.75
N MET A 458 1.00 22.47 24.54
CA MET A 458 1.49 21.72 23.39
C MET A 458 2.48 20.65 23.82
N ILE A 459 2.60 19.59 23.02
CA ILE A 459 3.77 18.71 23.02
C ILE A 459 4.77 19.28 22.02
N GLU A 460 6.02 19.40 22.44
CA GLU A 460 7.11 19.93 21.62
C GLU A 460 8.39 19.14 21.90
N SER A 461 9.29 19.08 20.91
CA SER A 461 10.68 18.70 21.19
C SER A 461 11.50 19.95 21.40
N TRP A 462 11.96 20.13 22.64
CA TRP A 462 12.79 21.24 23.08
C TRP A 462 14.03 20.65 23.76
N PRO A 463 15.17 21.39 23.90
CA PRO A 463 16.32 20.92 24.66
C PRO A 463 15.96 20.01 25.84
N PHE A 464 16.70 18.91 25.94
CA PHE A 464 16.51 17.77 26.84
C PHE A 464 15.53 16.69 26.36
N ALA A 465 14.28 17.02 26.01
CA ALA A 465 13.32 16.00 25.58
C ALA A 465 12.06 16.57 24.90
N VAL A 466 11.28 15.68 24.29
CA VAL A 466 9.88 15.87 23.98
C VAL A 466 9.08 15.99 25.27
N GLN A 467 8.43 17.13 25.46
CA GLN A 467 7.80 17.53 26.71
C GLN A 467 6.49 18.28 26.46
N GLU A 468 5.63 18.34 27.48
CA GLU A 468 4.48 19.23 27.48
C GLU A 468 4.88 20.60 28.05
N HIS A 469 4.50 21.67 27.34
CA HIS A 469 4.70 23.04 27.78
C HIS A 469 3.51 23.93 27.44
N SER A 470 3.39 25.04 28.17
CA SER A 470 2.48 26.11 27.78
C SER A 470 2.93 26.76 26.47
N ILE A 471 1.99 27.11 25.61
CA ILE A 471 2.28 27.86 24.38
C ILE A 471 2.79 29.28 24.65
N TYR A 472 2.60 29.81 25.86
CA TYR A 472 3.11 31.13 26.27
C TYR A 472 4.48 31.06 26.94
N SER A 473 5.08 29.87 26.99
CA SER A 473 6.46 29.73 27.46
C SER A 473 7.45 30.34 26.45
N SER A 474 8.66 30.68 26.90
CA SER A 474 9.62 31.52 26.16
C SER A 474 10.23 30.86 24.91
N ARG A 475 9.43 30.62 23.85
CA ARG A 475 9.84 30.08 22.53
C ARG A 475 9.89 31.18 21.46
N GLY A 476 9.64 32.43 21.86
CA GLY A 476 9.56 33.57 20.96
C GLY A 476 8.12 34.00 20.67
N THR A 477 7.92 34.69 19.56
CA THR A 477 6.62 35.24 19.16
C THR A 477 5.79 34.17 18.46
N ILE A 478 4.57 33.91 18.93
CA ILE A 478 3.64 33.05 18.20
C ILE A 478 3.27 33.73 16.88
N VAL A 479 3.58 33.09 15.75
CA VAL A 479 3.27 33.63 14.41
C VAL A 479 1.96 33.11 13.84
N GLY A 480 1.46 31.99 14.37
CA GLY A 480 0.15 31.46 14.02
C GLY A 480 0.04 29.95 14.22
N VAL A 481 -1.10 29.43 13.75
CA VAL A 481 -1.50 28.04 13.93
C VAL A 481 -1.90 27.47 12.56
N LYS A 482 -1.53 26.22 12.30
CA LYS A 482 -1.96 25.47 11.11
C LYS A 482 -2.67 24.18 11.49
N ARG A 483 -3.64 23.76 10.67
CA ARG A 483 -4.43 22.56 10.91
C ARG A 483 -3.98 21.41 10.03
N VAL A 484 -3.77 20.26 10.66
CA VAL A 484 -3.40 19.00 9.99
C VAL A 484 -4.66 18.24 9.53
N PHE A 485 -5.71 18.25 10.35
CA PHE A 485 -6.94 17.48 10.15
C PHE A 485 -8.15 18.40 10.07
N SER A 486 -8.83 18.43 8.91
CA SER A 486 -9.95 19.34 8.63
C SER A 486 -11.10 19.24 9.63
#